data_AF-A0A7K0LVV2-F1
#
_entry.id   AF-A0A7K0LVV2-F1
#
_cell.length_a   1.000
_cell.length_b   1.000
_cell.length_c   1.000
_cell.angle_alpha   90.00
_cell.angle_beta   90.00
_cell.angle_gamma   90.00
#
_symmetry.space_group_name_H-M   'P 1'
#
loop_
_entity.id
_entity.type
_entity.pdbx_description
1 polymer ?
#
loop_
_entity_poly.entity_id
_entity_poly.type
_entity_poly.pdbx_seq_one_letter_code
_entity_poly.pdbx_strand_id
1 'polypeptide(L)'
;MSLAEVWGVVTTGVAGVMVKVEVDVAQGLPSVGVIGLAGASVTEARWRARSAIGNIGATWPAARITIGLSPADLPKSGTSLDLPIAVGVLAATGQVPGSALRDIAFIGELGLDGSVREVDGALAAAIAAHRHGVGSVCIPSANARQVRVIPGLRVVAIRDLAHLIRVLRGEVEVASLQGADETGAERNLGDECSARHAGVPSGDMQPDFSEIRGHPFARFGLEVVAAGGHHCSMVGPPGVGKSMLANRLPTILPDLPIDIALEVTALASLAGQWPVERGLVRRPLLQAPHHSSSPAAILGTSKGRQSIPGALSLAHHGVLFLDEAPEFSRPSLEGLRQPMESGVITVMRAAASATLPARF
;
A
#
# COMPACT_ATOMS: atom_id res chain seq x y z
N MET A 1 26.92 10.15 23.92
CA MET A 1 26.78 9.32 22.71
C MET A 1 25.63 9.90 21.91
N SER A 2 25.90 10.36 20.69
CA SER A 2 24.94 11.01 19.79
C SER A 2 24.51 10.04 18.69
N LEU A 3 24.03 8.87 19.11
CA LEU A 3 23.41 7.87 18.26
C LEU A 3 21.91 8.00 18.38
N ALA A 4 21.22 8.09 17.24
CA ALA A 4 19.76 8.03 17.16
C ALA A 4 19.33 6.90 16.23
N GLU A 5 18.19 6.31 16.56
CA GLU A 5 17.58 5.22 15.79
C GLU A 5 16.16 5.60 15.43
N VAL A 6 15.80 5.46 14.15
CA VAL A 6 14.50 5.85 13.63
C VAL A 6 14.01 4.77 12.66
N TRP A 7 12.73 4.44 12.74
CA TRP A 7 12.11 3.55 11.76
C TRP A 7 11.70 4.33 10.51
N GLY A 8 12.10 3.82 9.35
CA GLY A 8 11.60 4.20 8.04
C GLY A 8 11.05 2.98 7.31
N VAL A 9 10.44 3.21 6.14
CA VAL A 9 9.93 2.13 5.29
C VAL A 9 10.26 2.42 3.84
N VAL A 10 10.73 1.40 3.12
CA VAL A 10 10.87 1.43 1.65
C VAL A 10 9.84 0.49 1.04
N THR A 11 9.28 0.87 -0.10
CA THR A 11 8.31 0.05 -0.82
C THR A 11 8.98 -0.69 -1.97
N THR A 12 8.56 -1.93 -2.19
CA THR A 12 8.97 -2.77 -3.33
C THR A 12 7.71 -3.41 -3.91
N GLY A 13 7.16 -2.81 -4.97
CA GLY A 13 5.84 -3.19 -5.49
C GLY A 13 4.74 -2.91 -4.47
N VAL A 14 4.01 -3.94 -4.05
CA VAL A 14 2.92 -3.86 -3.06
C VAL A 14 3.36 -4.13 -1.63
N ALA A 15 4.64 -4.47 -1.41
CA ALA A 15 5.18 -4.77 -0.09
C ALA A 15 5.99 -3.58 0.44
N GLY A 16 5.88 -3.32 1.74
CA GLY A 16 6.79 -2.45 2.48
C GLY A 16 7.86 -3.26 3.21
N VAL A 17 9.07 -2.71 3.32
CA VAL A 17 10.17 -3.27 4.09
C VAL A 17 10.60 -2.25 5.12
N MET A 18 10.57 -2.65 6.40
CA MET A 18 11.06 -1.82 7.49
C MET A 18 12.56 -1.58 7.34
N VAL A 19 12.96 -0.32 7.50
CA VAL A 19 14.35 0.11 7.48
C VAL A 19 14.66 0.82 8.78
N LYS A 20 15.62 0.30 9.53
CA LYS A 20 16.17 1.03 10.69
C LYS A 20 17.21 2.02 10.17
N VAL A 21 16.97 3.30 10.43
CA VAL A 21 17.89 4.40 10.11
C VAL A 21 18.64 4.75 11.39
N GLU A 22 19.94 4.49 11.39
CA GLU A 22 20.84 4.78 12.50
C GLU A 22 21.68 5.99 12.14
N VAL A 23 21.64 7.03 12.96
CA VAL A 23 22.41 8.26 12.73
C VAL A 23 23.37 8.46 13.89
N ASP A 24 24.66 8.37 13.59
CA ASP A 24 25.74 8.67 14.52
C ASP A 24 26.39 10.01 14.15
N VAL A 25 26.51 10.90 15.14
CA VAL A 25 27.17 12.19 15.00
C VAL A 25 28.42 12.20 15.85
N ALA A 26 29.59 12.32 15.23
CA ALA A 26 30.89 12.30 15.89
C ALA A 26 31.68 13.60 15.62
N GLN A 27 32.55 13.99 16.55
CA GLN A 27 33.43 15.14 16.35
C GLN A 27 34.41 14.92 15.18
N GLY A 28 34.68 15.98 14.41
CA GLY A 28 35.59 15.95 13.28
C GLY A 28 35.17 16.92 12.17
N LEU A 29 35.91 16.90 11.05
CA LEU A 29 35.59 17.73 9.89
C LEU A 29 34.19 17.37 9.35
N PRO A 30 33.37 18.36 8.92
CA PRO A 30 32.04 18.12 8.39
C PRO A 30 32.04 17.13 7.22
N SER A 31 31.41 15.98 7.41
CA SER A 31 31.29 14.94 6.37
C SER A 31 30.04 14.11 6.60
N VAL A 32 29.38 13.63 5.54
CA VAL A 32 28.15 12.83 5.65
C VAL A 32 28.26 11.56 4.84
N GLY A 33 28.35 10.42 5.52
CA GLY A 33 28.36 9.08 4.92
C GLY A 33 26.99 8.40 5.01
N VAL A 34 26.61 7.67 3.95
CA VAL A 34 25.42 6.81 3.94
C VAL A 34 25.89 5.39 3.60
N ILE A 35 25.53 4.41 4.43
CA ILE A 35 25.92 2.99 4.27
C ILE A 35 24.68 2.07 4.34
N GLY A 36 24.79 0.85 3.81
CA GLY A 36 23.70 -0.14 3.81
C GLY A 36 22.93 -0.23 2.48
N LEU A 37 23.67 -0.34 1.36
CA LEU A 37 23.12 -0.49 0.00
C LEU A 37 22.07 0.58 -0.38
N ALA A 38 22.40 1.84 -0.10
CA ALA A 38 21.59 2.98 -0.52
C ALA A 38 21.72 3.21 -2.03
N GLY A 39 20.59 3.22 -2.75
CA GLY A 39 20.53 3.70 -4.12
C GLY A 39 20.82 5.20 -4.22
N ALA A 40 20.93 5.71 -5.46
CA ALA A 40 21.25 7.12 -5.71
C ALA A 40 20.30 8.10 -5.00
N SER A 41 18.99 7.88 -5.09
CA SER A 41 17.96 8.75 -4.47
C SER A 41 18.10 8.83 -2.94
N VAL A 42 18.42 7.70 -2.30
CA VAL A 42 18.61 7.61 -0.84
C VAL A 42 19.96 8.23 -0.45
N THR A 43 20.99 8.07 -1.27
CA THR A 43 22.28 8.74 -1.06
C THR A 43 22.14 10.27 -1.16
N GLU A 44 21.30 10.76 -2.07
CA GLU A 44 20.97 12.17 -2.22
C GLU A 44 20.08 12.71 -1.10
N ALA A 45 19.36 11.84 -0.38
CA ALA A 45 18.52 12.22 0.76
C ALA A 45 19.29 13.01 1.82
N ARG A 46 20.59 12.76 1.99
CA ARG A 46 21.45 13.53 2.91
C ARG A 46 21.50 15.02 2.57
N TRP A 47 21.49 15.36 1.29
CA TRP A 47 21.52 16.75 0.83
C TRP A 47 20.15 17.40 0.99
N ARG A 48 19.08 16.67 0.69
CA ARG A 48 17.70 17.12 0.91
C ARG A 48 17.40 17.37 2.38
N ALA A 49 17.76 16.42 3.25
CA ALA A 49 17.64 16.56 4.70
C ALA A 49 18.44 17.77 5.23
N ARG A 50 19.67 17.97 4.76
CA ARG A 50 20.49 19.13 5.14
C ARG A 50 19.84 20.45 4.77
N SER A 51 19.38 20.59 3.54
CA SER A 51 18.71 21.81 3.07
C SER A 51 17.40 22.05 3.82
N ALA A 52 16.57 20.99 3.96
CA ALA A 52 15.30 21.05 4.68
C ALA A 52 15.48 21.53 6.12
N ILE A 53 16.40 20.91 6.88
CA ILE A 53 16.70 21.29 8.27
C ILE A 53 17.16 22.73 8.36
N GLY A 54 18.08 23.17 7.49
CA GLY A 54 18.58 24.54 7.50
C GLY A 54 17.49 25.57 7.17
N ASN A 55 16.63 25.29 6.18
CA ASN A 55 15.61 26.22 5.71
C ASN A 55 14.44 26.41 6.69
N ILE A 56 14.23 25.46 7.60
CA ILE A 56 13.25 25.62 8.69
C ILE A 56 13.85 26.25 9.96
N GLY A 57 15.11 26.70 9.93
CA GLY A 57 15.80 27.30 11.08
C GLY A 57 16.31 26.29 12.12
N ALA A 58 16.27 25.00 11.82
CA ALA A 58 16.90 23.97 12.64
C ALA A 58 18.39 23.84 12.29
N THR A 59 19.17 23.22 13.17
CA THR A 59 20.64 23.18 13.04
C THR A 59 21.09 21.90 12.37
N TRP A 60 21.77 21.99 11.23
CA TRP A 60 22.56 20.86 10.72
C TRP A 60 23.94 20.85 11.41
N PRO A 61 24.37 19.75 12.04
CA PRO A 61 25.60 19.74 12.81
C PRO A 61 26.83 19.87 11.92
N ALA A 62 27.78 20.72 12.32
CA ALA A 62 29.11 20.84 11.71
C ALA A 62 30.04 19.73 12.23
N ALA A 63 29.69 18.48 11.93
CA ALA A 63 30.32 17.29 12.48
C ALA A 63 30.39 16.16 11.44
N ARG A 64 31.06 15.05 11.79
CA ARG A 64 30.99 13.83 11.00
C ARG A 64 29.67 13.11 11.28
N ILE A 65 28.90 12.83 10.24
CA ILE A 65 27.61 12.14 10.33
C ILE A 65 27.71 10.83 9.56
N THR A 66 27.36 9.74 10.22
CA THR A 66 27.22 8.42 9.60
C THR A 66 25.75 8.00 9.65
N ILE A 67 25.17 7.72 8.49
CA ILE A 67 23.80 7.23 8.34
C ILE A 67 23.86 5.76 7.93
N GLY A 68 23.51 4.87 8.84
CA GLY A 68 23.36 3.44 8.61
C GLY A 68 21.93 3.05 8.26
N LEU A 69 21.77 2.19 7.25
CA LEU A 69 20.48 1.64 6.85
C LEU A 69 20.49 0.11 7.02
N SER A 70 19.60 -0.40 7.87
CA SER A 70 19.45 -1.84 8.11
C SER A 70 18.05 -2.31 7.67
N PRO A 71 17.89 -3.50 7.03
CA PRO A 71 18.90 -4.54 6.79
C PRO A 71 19.92 -4.20 5.71
N ALA A 72 21.21 -4.49 5.91
CA ALA A 72 22.28 -4.05 4.99
C ALA A 72 22.37 -4.84 3.68
N ASP A 73 21.68 -5.97 3.58
CA ASP A 73 21.63 -6.90 2.44
C ASP A 73 20.55 -6.55 1.41
N LEU A 74 19.60 -5.68 1.76
CA LEU A 74 18.52 -5.27 0.88
C LEU A 74 18.79 -3.88 0.27
N PRO A 75 18.75 -3.71 -1.06
CA PRO A 75 18.89 -2.39 -1.67
C PRO A 75 17.76 -1.43 -1.24
N LYS A 76 18.11 -0.25 -0.74
CA LYS A 76 17.12 0.80 -0.41
C LYS A 76 17.03 1.80 -1.55
N SER A 77 15.81 2.05 -2.04
CA SER A 77 15.55 3.00 -3.12
C SER A 77 14.28 3.81 -2.86
N GLY A 78 14.09 4.89 -3.61
CA GLY A 78 12.98 5.82 -3.42
C GLY A 78 13.37 7.02 -2.54
N THR A 79 12.36 7.84 -2.22
CA THR A 79 12.50 9.11 -1.49
C THR A 79 11.81 9.07 -0.12
N SER A 80 11.17 7.96 0.25
CA SER A 80 10.47 7.79 1.52
C SER A 80 11.39 7.83 2.75
N LEU A 81 12.69 7.63 2.56
CA LEU A 81 13.70 7.68 3.62
C LEU A 81 14.25 9.08 3.90
N ASP A 82 13.84 10.10 3.16
CA ASP A 82 14.27 11.47 3.42
C ASP A 82 13.87 11.92 4.83
N LEU A 83 12.59 11.72 5.18
CA LEU A 83 12.05 12.07 6.47
C LEU A 83 12.74 11.35 7.64
N PRO A 84 12.84 10.01 7.70
CA PRO A 84 13.52 9.33 8.81
C PRO A 84 15.00 9.71 8.92
N ILE A 85 15.69 10.02 7.81
CA ILE A 85 17.07 10.52 7.86
C ILE A 85 17.15 11.89 8.55
N ALA A 86 16.29 12.83 8.18
CA ALA A 86 16.25 14.15 8.81
C ALA A 86 15.91 14.05 10.30
N VAL A 87 14.91 13.22 10.65
CA VAL A 87 14.51 12.98 12.04
C VAL A 87 15.66 12.37 12.84
N GLY A 88 16.39 11.41 12.27
CA GLY A 88 17.57 10.81 12.91
C GLY A 88 18.66 11.84 13.22
N VAL A 89 18.95 12.76 12.30
CA VAL A 89 19.91 13.85 12.53
C VAL A 89 19.45 14.80 13.64
N LEU A 90 18.17 15.21 13.62
CA LEU A 90 17.59 16.06 14.65
C LEU A 90 17.63 15.39 16.03
N ALA A 91 17.39 14.07 16.09
CA ALA A 91 17.41 13.30 17.32
C ALA A 91 18.84 13.11 17.86
N ALA A 92 19.79 12.77 16.99
CA ALA A 92 21.19 12.58 17.35
C ALA A 92 21.85 13.86 17.88
N THR A 93 21.34 15.03 17.46
CA THR A 93 21.77 16.36 17.93
C THR A 93 20.93 16.90 19.09
N GLY A 94 19.96 16.13 19.61
CA GLY A 94 19.13 16.54 20.75
C GLY A 94 18.09 17.62 20.44
N GLN A 95 17.83 17.92 19.17
CA GLN A 95 16.82 18.91 18.77
C GLN A 95 15.38 18.39 18.88
N VAL A 96 15.21 17.07 18.88
CA VAL A 96 13.95 16.36 19.15
C VAL A 96 14.19 15.23 20.15
N PRO A 97 13.18 14.85 20.96
CA PRO A 97 13.35 13.79 21.96
C PRO A 97 13.44 12.41 21.31
N GLY A 98 14.60 11.76 21.40
CA GLY A 98 14.84 10.44 20.82
C GLY A 98 13.98 9.31 21.42
N SER A 99 13.52 9.45 22.68
CA SER A 99 12.65 8.46 23.31
C SER A 99 11.29 8.34 22.63
N ALA A 100 10.80 9.40 22.00
CA ALA A 100 9.52 9.43 21.30
C ALA A 100 9.54 8.68 19.95
N LEU A 101 10.72 8.29 19.45
CA LEU A 101 10.89 7.78 18.09
C LEU A 101 10.79 6.26 17.97
N ARG A 102 10.92 5.53 19.09
CA ARG A 102 11.03 4.05 19.07
C ARG A 102 9.79 3.34 18.55
N ASP A 103 8.62 3.93 18.76
CA ASP A 103 7.31 3.36 18.41
C ASP A 103 6.66 4.08 17.21
N ILE A 104 7.45 4.85 16.45
CA ILE A 104 6.97 5.63 15.31
C ILE A 104 7.79 5.29 14.07
N ALA A 105 7.11 4.89 12.99
CA ALA A 105 7.72 4.81 11.67
C ALA A 105 7.48 6.11 10.89
N PHE A 106 8.53 6.63 10.25
CA PHE A 106 8.51 7.88 9.48
C PHE A 106 8.57 7.57 8.00
N ILE A 107 7.61 8.10 7.25
CA ILE A 107 7.46 7.87 5.81
C ILE A 107 7.23 9.23 5.17
N GLY A 108 8.07 9.65 4.23
CA GLY A 108 7.83 10.90 3.49
C GLY A 108 9.04 11.36 2.69
N GLU A 109 8.77 12.06 1.59
CA GLU A 109 9.79 12.78 0.83
C GLU A 109 9.98 14.19 1.40
N LEU A 110 11.23 14.68 1.44
CA LEU A 110 11.52 16.05 1.85
C LEU A 110 11.79 16.95 0.66
N GLY A 111 11.04 18.04 0.59
CA GLY A 111 11.41 19.21 -0.19
C GLY A 111 12.60 19.92 0.45
N LEU A 112 13.39 20.62 -0.38
CA LEU A 112 14.53 21.41 0.10
C LEU A 112 14.12 22.52 1.06
N ASP A 113 12.87 23.00 0.96
CA ASP A 113 12.24 24.01 1.82
C ASP A 113 11.73 23.47 3.16
N GLY A 114 11.83 22.15 3.39
CA GLY A 114 11.30 21.48 4.56
C GLY A 114 9.85 20.98 4.41
N SER A 115 9.22 21.16 3.24
CA SER A 115 7.93 20.54 2.94
C SER A 115 8.03 19.01 2.97
N VAL A 116 6.97 18.35 3.44
CA VAL A 116 6.87 16.88 3.48
C VAL A 116 5.86 16.44 2.43
N ARG A 117 6.36 15.82 1.37
CA ARG A 117 5.60 15.46 0.16
C ARG A 117 5.14 14.02 0.21
N GLU A 118 4.03 13.76 -0.49
CA GLU A 118 3.46 12.43 -0.60
C GLU A 118 4.42 11.42 -1.20
N VAL A 119 4.23 10.15 -0.84
CA VAL A 119 5.00 9.04 -1.40
C VAL A 119 4.06 8.00 -2.01
N ASP A 120 4.51 7.44 -3.14
CA ASP A 120 3.87 6.29 -3.73
C ASP A 120 3.96 5.08 -2.78
N GLY A 121 2.86 4.32 -2.67
CA GLY A 121 2.82 3.12 -1.83
C GLY A 121 2.77 3.40 -0.32
N ALA A 122 2.35 4.59 0.09
CA ALA A 122 2.13 4.96 1.49
C ALA A 122 1.33 3.92 2.29
N LEU A 123 0.27 3.36 1.70
CA LEU A 123 -0.52 2.29 2.32
C LEU A 123 0.31 1.02 2.56
N ALA A 124 1.04 0.54 1.54
CA ALA A 124 1.91 -0.63 1.68
C ALA A 124 3.00 -0.41 2.74
N ALA A 125 3.57 0.79 2.79
CA ALA A 125 4.55 1.17 3.80
C ALA A 125 3.95 1.14 5.21
N ALA A 126 2.75 1.69 5.39
CA ALA A 126 2.08 1.71 6.68
C ALA A 126 1.58 0.32 7.12
N ILE A 127 1.17 -0.54 6.19
CA ILE A 127 0.85 -1.96 6.48
C ILE A 127 2.11 -2.67 7.00
N ALA A 128 3.27 -2.47 6.37
CA ALA A 128 4.52 -3.06 6.83
C ALA A 128 4.90 -2.55 8.23
N ALA A 129 4.70 -1.26 8.50
CA ALA A 129 4.89 -0.68 9.82
C ALA A 129 3.95 -1.32 10.87
N HIS A 130 2.66 -1.43 10.56
CA HIS A 130 1.67 -2.08 11.42
C HIS A 130 2.04 -3.53 11.72
N ARG A 131 2.46 -4.31 10.72
CA ARG A 131 2.91 -5.71 10.87
C ARG A 131 4.19 -5.85 11.69
N HIS A 132 5.05 -4.83 11.65
CA HIS A 132 6.24 -4.78 12.50
C HIS A 132 5.90 -4.49 13.97
N GLY A 133 4.66 -4.05 14.24
CA GLY A 133 4.17 -3.76 15.58
C GLY A 133 4.47 -2.34 16.07
N VAL A 134 4.78 -1.39 15.18
CA VAL A 134 4.83 0.02 15.60
C VAL A 134 3.43 0.56 15.85
N GLY A 135 3.25 1.26 16.97
CA GLY A 135 1.96 1.83 17.36
C GLY A 135 1.56 3.04 16.52
N SER A 136 2.52 3.74 15.92
CA SER A 136 2.26 4.97 15.15
C SER A 136 3.05 5.06 13.84
N VAL A 137 2.47 5.74 12.86
CA VAL A 137 3.14 6.17 11.62
C VAL A 137 3.05 7.68 11.47
N CYS A 138 4.17 8.31 11.15
CA CYS A 138 4.25 9.71 10.79
C CYS A 138 4.38 9.83 9.27
N ILE A 139 3.42 10.51 8.63
CA ILE A 139 3.25 10.50 7.18
C ILE A 139 2.78 11.85 6.63
N PRO A 140 3.08 12.20 5.36
CA PRO A 140 2.49 13.34 4.68
C PRO A 140 0.98 13.40 4.82
N SER A 141 0.45 14.61 5.01
CA SER A 141 -0.99 14.84 5.19
C SER A 141 -1.81 14.36 3.98
N ALA A 142 -1.24 14.47 2.77
CA ALA A 142 -1.85 13.96 1.55
C ALA A 142 -2.06 12.43 1.56
N ASN A 143 -1.18 11.67 2.19
CA ASN A 143 -1.33 10.21 2.31
C ASN A 143 -2.15 9.78 3.54
N ALA A 144 -2.40 10.67 4.50
CA ALA A 144 -2.96 10.29 5.80
C ALA A 144 -4.34 9.63 5.69
N ARG A 145 -5.21 10.09 4.79
CA ARG A 145 -6.55 9.49 4.57
C ARG A 145 -6.45 8.02 4.20
N GLN A 146 -5.49 7.66 3.32
CA GLN A 146 -5.29 6.28 2.88
C GLN A 146 -4.77 5.36 3.96
N VAL A 147 -4.01 5.88 4.91
CA VAL A 147 -3.39 5.08 5.96
C VAL A 147 -4.31 4.90 7.17
N ARG A 148 -5.26 5.83 7.39
CA ARG A 148 -6.23 5.75 8.50
C ARG A 148 -7.16 4.54 8.45
N VAL A 149 -7.24 3.87 7.31
CA VAL A 149 -8.03 2.64 7.16
C VAL A 149 -7.45 1.46 7.95
N ILE A 150 -6.17 1.52 8.36
CA ILE A 150 -5.48 0.47 9.11
C ILE A 150 -5.93 0.49 10.57
N PRO A 151 -6.65 -0.54 11.07
CA PRO A 151 -7.15 -0.55 12.44
C PRO A 151 -6.01 -0.65 13.44
N GLY A 152 -6.11 0.09 14.54
CA GLY A 152 -5.12 0.07 15.61
C GLY A 152 -3.81 0.80 15.31
N LEU A 153 -3.62 1.34 14.10
CA LEU A 153 -2.46 2.15 13.76
C LEU A 153 -2.75 3.64 13.95
N ARG A 154 -1.98 4.31 14.81
CA ARG A 154 -2.11 5.76 14.97
C ARG A 154 -1.43 6.51 13.83
N VAL A 155 -2.18 7.31 13.10
CA VAL A 155 -1.65 8.11 11.98
C VAL A 155 -1.39 9.56 12.42
N VAL A 156 -0.12 9.97 12.36
CA VAL A 156 0.34 11.34 12.60
C VAL A 156 0.59 12.02 11.26
N ALA A 157 -0.35 12.87 10.83
CA ALA A 157 -0.24 13.61 9.58
C ALA A 157 0.64 14.84 9.73
N ILE A 158 1.63 15.01 8.86
CA ILE A 158 2.53 16.17 8.85
C ILE A 158 2.53 16.87 7.49
N ARG A 159 2.85 18.16 7.50
CA ARG A 159 2.88 19.01 6.29
C ARG A 159 4.30 19.42 5.93
N ASP A 160 5.12 19.62 6.95
CA ASP A 160 6.49 20.08 6.85
C ASP A 160 7.27 19.61 8.09
N LEU A 161 8.60 19.72 8.01
CA LEU A 161 9.52 19.27 9.03
C LEU A 161 9.43 20.14 10.31
N ALA A 162 9.08 21.43 10.19
CA ALA A 162 8.88 22.29 11.35
C ALA A 162 7.66 21.84 12.17
N HIS A 163 6.56 21.53 11.50
CA HIS A 163 5.36 20.95 12.11
C HIS A 163 5.70 19.66 12.84
N LEU A 164 6.49 18.78 12.22
CA LEU A 164 6.94 17.54 12.87
C LEU A 164 7.73 17.80 14.16
N ILE A 165 8.68 18.74 14.15
CA ILE A 165 9.47 19.07 15.35
C ILE A 165 8.56 19.49 16.50
N ARG A 166 7.59 20.37 16.25
CA ARG A 166 6.63 20.80 17.27
C ARG A 166 5.79 19.64 17.82
N VAL A 167 5.35 18.73 16.95
CA VAL A 167 4.61 17.51 17.34
C VAL A 167 5.47 16.62 18.24
N LEU A 168 6.72 16.37 17.87
CA LEU A 168 7.64 15.53 18.65
C LEU A 168 8.02 16.15 20.01
N ARG A 169 8.02 17.48 20.11
CA ARG A 169 8.24 18.21 21.37
C ARG A 169 7.00 18.30 22.26
N GLY A 170 5.84 17.83 21.78
CA GLY A 170 4.57 17.96 22.51
C GLY A 170 3.99 19.37 22.50
N GLU A 171 4.47 20.25 21.62
CA GLU A 171 3.97 21.64 21.47
C GLU A 171 2.64 21.69 20.69
N VAL A 172 2.27 20.59 20.02
CA VAL A 172 1.03 20.45 19.25
C VAL A 172 0.37 19.14 19.65
N GLU A 173 -0.88 19.20 20.11
CA GLU A 173 -1.67 17.99 20.33
C GLU A 173 -2.01 17.32 19.01
N VAL A 174 -1.57 16.07 18.88
CA VAL A 174 -1.84 15.17 17.75
C VAL A 174 -3.35 14.95 17.52
N ALA A 175 -4.19 15.18 18.54
CA ALA A 175 -5.65 15.06 18.47
C ALA A 175 -6.29 16.06 17.48
N SER A 176 -5.64 17.20 17.22
CA SER A 176 -6.18 18.27 16.35
C SER A 176 -6.26 17.90 14.86
N LEU A 177 -5.79 16.71 14.47
CA LEU A 177 -5.81 16.23 13.08
C LEU A 177 -6.86 15.15 12.83
N GLN A 178 -7.60 14.72 13.85
CA GLN A 178 -8.70 13.77 13.70
C GLN A 178 -9.99 14.41 13.14
N GLY A 179 -10.07 15.74 12.97
CA GLY A 179 -11.33 16.39 12.54
C GLY A 179 -11.24 17.76 11.83
N ALA A 180 -10.08 18.22 11.38
CA ALA A 180 -9.95 19.58 10.82
C ALA A 180 -10.24 19.71 9.30
N ASP A 181 -11.07 18.85 8.73
CA ASP A 181 -11.51 18.91 7.31
C ASP A 181 -13.00 18.54 7.12
N GLU A 182 -13.78 18.39 8.20
CA GLU A 182 -15.22 18.06 8.11
C GLU A 182 -16.15 19.26 8.34
N THR A 183 -15.62 20.46 8.56
CA THR A 183 -16.45 21.67 8.68
C THR A 183 -16.23 22.58 7.49
N GLY A 184 -16.94 22.31 6.39
CA GLY A 184 -17.05 23.28 5.31
C GLY A 184 -17.34 22.79 3.90
N ALA A 185 -18.23 21.80 3.68
CA ALA A 185 -19.01 21.70 2.43
C ALA A 185 -20.04 20.57 2.51
N GLU A 186 -21.08 20.73 3.34
CA GLU A 186 -22.40 20.25 2.92
C GLU A 186 -22.82 21.14 1.74
N ARG A 187 -22.37 20.79 0.54
CA ARG A 187 -22.91 21.33 -0.69
C ARG A 187 -23.45 20.17 -1.49
N ASN A 188 -24.78 20.12 -1.53
CA ASN A 188 -25.56 19.45 -2.57
C ASN A 188 -24.85 19.55 -3.92
N LEU A 189 -24.31 18.42 -4.38
CA LEU A 189 -23.97 18.11 -5.75
C LEU A 189 -24.58 16.71 -5.94
N GLY A 190 -25.83 16.59 -6.37
CA GLY A 190 -26.27 17.08 -7.67
C GLY A 190 -25.64 16.18 -8.71
N ASP A 191 -26.45 15.27 -9.25
CA ASP A 191 -26.18 14.48 -10.46
C ASP A 191 -25.29 15.23 -11.45
N GLU A 192 -24.35 14.49 -12.05
CA GLU A 192 -23.59 14.76 -13.29
C GLU A 192 -22.07 14.62 -13.15
N CYS A 193 -21.59 13.37 -13.04
CA CYS A 193 -20.41 12.91 -13.81
C CYS A 193 -20.34 11.38 -13.84
N SER A 194 -21.23 10.77 -14.61
CA SER A 194 -20.96 9.45 -15.20
C SER A 194 -19.95 9.62 -16.34
N ALA A 195 -18.81 8.93 -16.26
CA ALA A 195 -18.29 8.04 -17.32
C ALA A 195 -16.82 7.67 -17.09
N ARG A 196 -16.55 6.35 -17.20
CA ARG A 196 -15.24 5.69 -17.41
C ARG A 196 -14.46 5.17 -16.20
N HIS A 197 -15.07 4.39 -15.31
CA HIS A 197 -14.32 3.34 -14.60
C HIS A 197 -15.20 2.10 -14.48
N ALA A 198 -14.80 1.02 -15.13
CA ALA A 198 -15.51 -0.25 -15.11
C ALA A 198 -15.44 -0.88 -13.72
N GLY A 199 -16.58 -0.89 -13.04
CA GLY A 199 -17.02 -1.99 -12.19
C GLY A 199 -16.49 -2.06 -10.76
N VAL A 200 -17.00 -1.22 -9.85
CA VAL A 200 -17.51 -1.69 -8.54
C VAL A 200 -18.62 -0.74 -8.04
N PRO A 201 -19.89 -1.16 -7.97
CA PRO A 201 -20.98 -0.30 -7.50
C PRO A 201 -20.86 0.00 -5.99
N SER A 202 -20.95 1.28 -5.65
CA SER A 202 -21.36 1.73 -4.30
C SER A 202 -22.87 1.68 -4.23
N GLY A 203 -23.43 1.12 -3.16
CA GLY A 203 -24.76 1.55 -2.67
C GLY A 203 -26.02 1.00 -3.33
N ASP A 204 -25.94 0.18 -4.39
CA ASP A 204 -27.10 -0.55 -4.93
C ASP A 204 -26.97 -2.05 -4.64
N MET A 205 -28.07 -2.65 -4.20
CA MET A 205 -28.26 -4.06 -3.81
C MET A 205 -27.40 -5.00 -4.68
N GLN A 206 -26.24 -5.41 -4.15
CA GLN A 206 -25.37 -6.34 -4.86
C GLN A 206 -26.15 -7.65 -5.05
N PRO A 207 -26.13 -8.25 -6.25
CA PRO A 207 -26.78 -9.53 -6.50
C PRO A 207 -26.36 -10.56 -5.45
N ASP A 208 -27.31 -11.08 -4.68
CA ASP A 208 -27.03 -11.99 -3.57
C ASP A 208 -27.32 -13.45 -3.93
N PHE A 209 -26.55 -14.38 -3.36
CA PHE A 209 -26.72 -15.81 -3.60
C PHE A 209 -28.09 -16.34 -3.15
N SER A 210 -28.70 -15.74 -2.12
CA SER A 210 -30.03 -16.12 -1.63
C SER A 210 -31.14 -15.89 -2.67
N GLU A 211 -30.92 -15.01 -3.65
CA GLU A 211 -31.87 -14.73 -4.74
C GLU A 211 -31.97 -15.87 -5.77
N ILE A 212 -31.02 -16.82 -5.77
CA ILE A 212 -30.96 -17.90 -6.76
C ILE A 212 -32.13 -18.87 -6.55
N ARG A 213 -33.09 -18.82 -7.47
CA ARG A 213 -34.21 -19.76 -7.53
C ARG A 213 -33.86 -20.94 -8.44
N GLY A 214 -34.07 -22.16 -7.95
CA GLY A 214 -33.71 -23.39 -8.65
C GLY A 214 -32.23 -23.76 -8.54
N HIS A 215 -31.73 -24.61 -9.45
CA HIS A 215 -30.36 -25.11 -9.49
C HIS A 215 -29.81 -25.71 -8.18
N PRO A 216 -30.53 -26.64 -7.51
CA PRO A 216 -30.12 -27.14 -6.19
C PRO A 216 -28.71 -27.75 -6.18
N PHE A 217 -28.33 -28.47 -7.25
CA PHE A 217 -27.00 -29.04 -7.37
C PHE A 217 -25.90 -27.99 -7.59
N ALA A 218 -26.17 -26.96 -8.39
CA ALA A 218 -25.18 -25.90 -8.62
C ALA A 218 -25.00 -25.03 -7.37
N ARG A 219 -26.11 -24.74 -6.66
CA ARG A 219 -26.08 -24.03 -5.38
C ARG A 219 -25.23 -24.78 -4.35
N PHE A 220 -25.53 -26.07 -4.14
CA PHE A 220 -24.75 -26.90 -3.24
C PHE A 220 -23.28 -26.99 -3.65
N GLY A 221 -22.99 -27.14 -4.95
CA GLY A 221 -21.61 -27.16 -5.45
C GLY A 221 -20.86 -25.86 -5.15
N LEU A 222 -21.51 -24.70 -5.29
CA LEU A 222 -20.92 -23.40 -4.99
C LEU A 222 -20.76 -23.16 -3.47
N GLU A 223 -21.66 -23.68 -2.64
CA GLU A 223 -21.51 -23.69 -1.18
C GLU A 223 -20.29 -24.52 -0.75
N VAL A 224 -20.09 -25.70 -1.35
CA VAL A 224 -18.90 -26.54 -1.12
C VAL A 224 -17.63 -25.84 -1.57
N VAL A 225 -17.67 -25.16 -2.72
CA VAL A 225 -16.56 -24.35 -3.24
C VAL A 225 -16.21 -23.20 -2.28
N ALA A 226 -17.21 -22.47 -1.81
CA ALA A 226 -17.03 -21.35 -0.89
C ALA A 226 -16.47 -21.81 0.47
N ALA A 227 -16.98 -22.93 1.00
CA ALA A 227 -16.52 -23.49 2.27
C ALA A 227 -15.11 -24.09 2.18
N GLY A 228 -14.77 -24.73 1.06
CA GLY A 228 -13.50 -25.43 0.87
C GLY A 228 -12.39 -24.64 0.18
N GLY A 229 -12.69 -23.45 -0.36
CA GLY A 229 -11.76 -22.69 -1.20
C GLY A 229 -11.36 -23.47 -2.46
N HIS A 230 -12.31 -24.16 -3.09
CA HIS A 230 -12.05 -25.03 -4.23
C HIS A 230 -12.23 -24.33 -5.58
N HIS A 231 -11.43 -24.72 -6.58
CA HIS A 231 -11.73 -24.35 -7.95
C HIS A 231 -12.94 -25.12 -8.48
N CYS A 232 -13.76 -24.48 -9.30
CA CYS A 232 -14.97 -25.05 -9.86
C CYS A 232 -15.02 -24.86 -11.38
N SER A 233 -15.53 -25.86 -12.10
CA SER A 233 -15.88 -25.75 -13.52
C SER A 233 -17.39 -25.95 -13.68
N MET A 234 -18.04 -25.00 -14.36
CA MET A 234 -19.48 -25.07 -14.66
C MET A 234 -19.68 -25.31 -16.15
N VAL A 235 -20.22 -26.48 -16.50
CA VAL A 235 -20.50 -26.87 -17.89
C VAL A 235 -22.02 -26.95 -18.10
N GLY A 236 -22.50 -26.32 -19.16
CA GLY A 236 -23.91 -26.39 -19.54
C GLY A 236 -24.25 -25.49 -20.72
N PRO A 237 -25.45 -25.63 -21.30
CA PRO A 237 -25.91 -24.83 -22.43
C PRO A 237 -25.81 -23.30 -22.19
N PRO A 238 -25.77 -22.48 -23.24
CA PRO A 238 -25.87 -21.03 -23.09
C PRO A 238 -27.19 -20.64 -22.40
N GLY A 239 -27.18 -19.58 -21.60
CA GLY A 239 -28.39 -19.04 -20.95
C GLY A 239 -28.86 -19.76 -19.68
N VAL A 240 -28.23 -20.86 -19.25
CA VAL A 240 -28.64 -21.61 -18.03
C VAL A 240 -28.21 -20.95 -16.70
N GLY A 241 -27.71 -19.71 -16.73
CA GLY A 241 -27.39 -18.95 -15.53
C GLY A 241 -25.98 -19.14 -14.94
N LYS A 242 -25.01 -19.68 -15.69
CA LYS A 242 -23.62 -19.88 -15.20
C LYS A 242 -22.97 -18.59 -14.69
N SER A 243 -23.00 -17.53 -15.48
CA SER A 243 -22.44 -16.22 -15.11
C SER A 243 -23.26 -15.56 -13.98
N MET A 244 -24.58 -15.80 -13.94
CA MET A 244 -25.47 -15.36 -12.85
C MET A 244 -25.09 -15.99 -11.51
N LEU A 245 -24.75 -17.29 -11.51
CA LEU A 245 -24.26 -18.02 -10.34
C LEU A 245 -22.87 -17.53 -9.91
N ALA A 246 -21.92 -17.40 -10.86
CA ALA A 246 -20.56 -16.94 -10.57
C ALA A 246 -20.53 -15.55 -9.92
N ASN A 247 -21.32 -14.61 -10.44
CA ASN A 247 -21.35 -13.23 -9.95
C ASN A 247 -21.86 -13.12 -8.49
N ARG A 248 -22.58 -14.14 -8.00
CA ARG A 248 -23.13 -14.18 -6.64
C ARG A 248 -22.26 -14.95 -5.67
N LEU A 249 -21.27 -15.71 -6.13
CA LEU A 249 -20.37 -16.48 -5.28
C LEU A 249 -19.67 -15.64 -4.18
N PRO A 250 -19.19 -14.41 -4.43
CA PRO A 250 -18.57 -13.60 -3.37
C PRO A 250 -19.49 -13.28 -2.19
N THR A 251 -20.81 -13.37 -2.35
CA THR A 251 -21.78 -13.07 -1.28
C THR A 251 -21.87 -14.17 -0.22
N ILE A 252 -21.48 -15.41 -0.55
CA ILE A 252 -21.43 -16.53 0.41
C ILE A 252 -20.02 -16.82 0.93
N LEU A 253 -19.01 -16.09 0.46
CA LEU A 253 -17.67 -16.16 1.04
C LEU A 253 -17.61 -15.40 2.38
N PRO A 254 -16.75 -15.85 3.32
CA PRO A 254 -16.54 -15.13 4.57
C PRO A 254 -15.92 -13.76 4.34
N ASP A 255 -16.14 -12.85 5.29
CA ASP A 255 -15.45 -11.56 5.31
C ASP A 255 -13.93 -11.75 5.39
N LEU A 256 -13.20 -10.84 4.75
CA LEU A 256 -11.74 -10.87 4.75
C LEU A 256 -11.19 -10.58 6.15
N PRO A 257 -10.29 -11.43 6.68
CA PRO A 257 -9.51 -11.10 7.85
C PRO A 257 -8.76 -9.79 7.64
N ILE A 258 -8.47 -9.06 8.72
CA ILE A 258 -7.94 -7.70 8.60
C ILE A 258 -6.64 -7.62 7.78
N ASP A 259 -5.72 -8.55 8.00
CA ASP A 259 -4.44 -8.60 7.29
C ASP A 259 -4.63 -8.80 5.78
N ILE A 260 -5.61 -9.60 5.41
CA ILE A 260 -5.96 -9.89 4.02
C ILE A 260 -6.70 -8.70 3.40
N ALA A 261 -7.65 -8.10 4.13
CA ALA A 261 -8.35 -6.91 3.70
C ALA A 261 -7.38 -5.77 3.35
N LEU A 262 -6.31 -5.61 4.14
CA LEU A 262 -5.24 -4.66 3.88
C LEU A 262 -4.47 -4.97 2.59
N GLU A 263 -4.09 -6.24 2.35
CA GLU A 263 -3.42 -6.65 1.11
C GLU A 263 -4.29 -6.44 -0.13
N VAL A 264 -5.57 -6.84 -0.06
CA VAL A 264 -6.53 -6.67 -1.17
C VAL A 264 -6.79 -5.18 -1.44
N THR A 265 -6.88 -4.37 -0.39
CA THR A 265 -7.06 -2.91 -0.52
C THR A 265 -5.82 -2.26 -1.15
N ALA A 266 -4.61 -2.69 -0.79
CA ALA A 266 -3.37 -2.21 -1.40
C ALA A 266 -3.31 -2.54 -2.90
N LEU A 267 -3.69 -3.76 -3.28
CA LEU A 267 -3.77 -4.19 -4.68
C LEU A 267 -4.80 -3.39 -5.48
N ALA A 268 -6.02 -3.27 -4.96
CA ALA A 268 -7.11 -2.56 -5.63
C ALA A 268 -6.85 -1.05 -5.74
N SER A 269 -6.21 -0.45 -4.73
CA SER A 269 -5.78 0.94 -4.76
C SER A 269 -4.67 1.18 -5.80
N LEU A 270 -3.69 0.26 -5.90
CA LEU A 270 -2.64 0.33 -6.91
C LEU A 270 -3.17 0.20 -8.35
N ALA A 271 -4.27 -0.54 -8.53
CA ALA A 271 -4.98 -0.62 -9.81
C ALA A 271 -5.95 0.55 -10.06
N GLY A 272 -6.17 1.44 -9.10
CA GLY A 272 -7.18 2.51 -9.17
C GLY A 272 -8.63 1.99 -9.16
N GLN A 273 -8.87 0.74 -8.75
CA GLN A 273 -10.20 0.10 -8.73
C GLN A 273 -10.96 0.32 -7.41
N TRP A 274 -10.27 0.74 -6.34
CA TRP A 274 -10.89 0.99 -5.05
C TRP A 274 -10.50 2.38 -4.53
N PRO A 275 -11.44 3.34 -4.53
CA PRO A 275 -11.22 4.65 -3.93
C PRO A 275 -10.97 4.48 -2.43
N VAL A 276 -9.99 5.23 -1.95
CA VAL A 276 -9.54 5.19 -0.57
C VAL A 276 -10.65 5.58 0.41
N GLU A 277 -11.57 6.45 -0.05
CA GLU A 277 -12.71 6.98 0.70
C GLU A 277 -13.71 5.88 1.08
N ARG A 278 -13.73 4.74 0.37
CA ARG A 278 -14.59 3.60 0.70
C ARG A 278 -14.08 2.77 1.87
N GLY A 279 -12.89 3.08 2.41
CA GLY A 279 -12.28 2.32 3.50
C GLY A 279 -11.72 0.98 3.04
N LEU A 280 -11.62 0.02 3.98
CA LEU A 280 -11.08 -1.31 3.70
C LEU A 280 -12.03 -2.16 2.85
N VAL A 281 -11.46 -2.88 1.89
CA VAL A 281 -12.14 -3.99 1.22
C VAL A 281 -12.37 -5.11 2.24
N ARG A 282 -13.58 -5.20 2.78
CA ARG A 282 -13.99 -6.23 3.76
C ARG A 282 -14.56 -7.48 3.11
N ARG A 283 -15.12 -7.36 1.92
CA ARG A 283 -15.74 -8.46 1.18
C ARG A 283 -14.80 -8.93 0.06
N PRO A 284 -14.70 -10.24 -0.18
CA PRO A 284 -14.02 -10.81 -1.35
C PRO A 284 -14.46 -10.13 -2.66
N LEU A 285 -13.49 -9.75 -3.50
CA LEU A 285 -13.76 -9.11 -4.80
C LEU A 285 -13.92 -10.17 -5.89
N LEU A 286 -14.79 -9.88 -6.88
CA LEU A 286 -14.91 -10.67 -8.10
C LEU A 286 -14.13 -9.99 -9.23
N GLN A 287 -13.29 -10.75 -9.92
CA GLN A 287 -12.67 -10.35 -11.17
C GLN A 287 -13.20 -11.25 -12.29
N ALA A 288 -13.88 -10.65 -13.26
CA ALA A 288 -14.45 -11.34 -14.41
C ALA A 288 -13.91 -10.72 -15.72
N PRO A 289 -12.62 -10.94 -16.06
CA PRO A 289 -12.06 -10.42 -17.30
C PRO A 289 -12.78 -11.03 -18.51
N HIS A 290 -12.96 -10.25 -19.56
CA HIS A 290 -13.48 -10.76 -20.83
C HIS A 290 -12.42 -11.63 -21.52
N HIS A 291 -12.79 -12.67 -22.29
CA HIS A 291 -11.84 -13.57 -22.96
C HIS A 291 -10.88 -12.85 -23.94
N SER A 292 -11.30 -11.69 -24.48
CA SER A 292 -10.46 -10.82 -25.31
C SER A 292 -9.45 -9.98 -24.54
N SER A 293 -9.40 -10.09 -23.21
CA SER A 293 -8.44 -9.38 -22.37
C SER A 293 -7.01 -9.80 -22.70
N SER A 294 -6.13 -8.82 -22.82
CA SER A 294 -4.71 -9.09 -23.08
C SER A 294 -4.07 -9.89 -21.94
N PRO A 295 -3.01 -10.67 -22.20
CA PRO A 295 -2.25 -11.34 -21.16
C PRO A 295 -1.75 -10.39 -20.07
N ALA A 296 -1.39 -9.14 -20.43
CA ALA A 296 -0.96 -8.13 -19.48
C ALA A 296 -2.08 -7.66 -18.53
N ALA A 297 -3.34 -7.66 -18.98
CA ALA A 297 -4.49 -7.32 -18.12
C ALA A 297 -4.81 -8.44 -17.13
N ILE A 298 -4.56 -9.70 -17.51
CA ILE A 298 -4.79 -10.87 -16.66
C ILE A 298 -3.64 -11.04 -15.67
N LEU A 299 -2.41 -11.15 -16.17
CA LEU A 299 -1.20 -11.43 -15.38
C LEU A 299 -0.68 -10.20 -14.64
N GLY A 300 -0.99 -9.00 -15.11
CA GLY A 300 -0.40 -7.75 -14.67
C GLY A 300 0.78 -7.33 -15.55
N THR A 301 1.24 -6.11 -15.33
CA THR A 301 2.32 -5.51 -16.10
C THR A 301 3.24 -4.69 -15.21
N SER A 302 4.43 -4.36 -15.70
CA SER A 302 5.34 -3.44 -15.04
C SER A 302 5.57 -2.24 -15.95
N LYS A 303 5.31 -1.03 -15.45
CA LYS A 303 5.62 0.24 -16.13
C LYS A 303 6.77 0.92 -15.39
N GLY A 304 7.96 0.85 -15.96
CA GLY A 304 9.17 1.29 -15.27
C GLY A 304 9.41 0.46 -14.01
N ARG A 305 9.49 1.13 -12.85
CA ARG A 305 9.66 0.50 -11.53
C ARG A 305 8.34 0.13 -10.83
N GLN A 306 7.19 0.57 -11.36
CA GLN A 306 5.89 0.27 -10.77
C GLN A 306 5.30 -1.00 -11.39
N SER A 307 4.79 -1.88 -10.54
CA SER A 307 4.05 -3.07 -10.95
C SER A 307 2.56 -2.81 -10.84
N ILE A 308 1.83 -3.02 -11.93
CA ILE A 308 0.38 -2.86 -12.02
C ILE A 308 -0.23 -4.26 -11.91
N PRO A 309 -1.02 -4.55 -10.87
CA PRO A 309 -1.64 -5.86 -10.70
C PRO A 309 -2.64 -6.14 -11.82
N GLY A 310 -2.66 -7.39 -12.29
CA GLY A 310 -3.66 -7.89 -13.22
C GLY A 310 -4.86 -8.49 -12.51
N ALA A 311 -5.82 -9.01 -13.29
CA ALA A 311 -7.02 -9.68 -12.79
C ALA A 311 -6.71 -10.79 -11.77
N LEU A 312 -5.61 -11.53 -11.94
CA LEU A 312 -5.23 -12.60 -11.00
C LEU A 312 -4.90 -12.08 -9.60
N SER A 313 -4.11 -11.01 -9.52
CA SER A 313 -3.77 -10.40 -8.23
C SER A 313 -4.95 -9.63 -7.64
N LEU A 314 -5.77 -9.01 -8.48
CA LEU A 314 -6.97 -8.31 -8.03
C LEU A 314 -8.07 -9.26 -7.52
N ALA A 315 -8.03 -10.53 -7.92
CA ALA A 315 -8.88 -11.59 -7.38
C ALA A 315 -8.35 -12.18 -6.07
N HIS A 316 -7.26 -11.66 -5.49
CA HIS A 316 -6.66 -12.23 -4.29
C HIS A 316 -7.66 -12.27 -3.10
N HIS A 317 -7.80 -13.45 -2.49
CA HIS A 317 -8.83 -13.86 -1.53
C HIS A 317 -10.26 -13.53 -1.99
N GLY A 318 -10.44 -13.43 -3.30
CA GLY A 318 -11.64 -13.12 -4.02
C GLY A 318 -12.11 -14.30 -4.87
N VAL A 319 -12.73 -13.97 -6.00
CA VAL A 319 -13.14 -14.92 -7.02
C VAL A 319 -12.60 -14.46 -8.37
N LEU A 320 -11.89 -15.32 -9.08
CA LEU A 320 -11.60 -15.14 -10.50
C LEU A 320 -12.61 -15.94 -11.32
N PHE A 321 -13.41 -15.26 -12.14
CA PHE A 321 -14.36 -15.89 -13.04
C PHE A 321 -13.91 -15.75 -14.51
N LEU A 322 -13.71 -16.89 -15.17
CA LEU A 322 -13.33 -16.95 -16.59
C LEU A 322 -14.52 -17.47 -17.39
N ASP A 323 -15.38 -16.56 -17.87
CA ASP A 323 -16.47 -16.94 -18.75
C ASP A 323 -15.93 -17.35 -20.12
N GLU A 324 -16.45 -18.42 -20.69
CA GLU A 324 -15.94 -18.96 -21.95
C GLU A 324 -14.42 -19.24 -21.90
N ALA A 325 -13.94 -19.84 -20.80
CA ALA A 325 -12.51 -20.09 -20.56
C ALA A 325 -11.71 -20.62 -21.77
N PRO A 326 -12.23 -21.52 -22.64
CA PRO A 326 -11.52 -21.96 -23.84
C PRO A 326 -11.20 -20.86 -24.88
N GLU A 327 -11.91 -19.73 -24.87
CA GLU A 327 -11.71 -18.61 -25.80
C GLU A 327 -10.57 -17.67 -25.37
N PHE A 328 -10.08 -17.81 -24.13
CA PHE A 328 -8.93 -17.03 -23.68
C PHE A 328 -7.67 -17.44 -24.44
N SER A 329 -6.82 -16.45 -24.70
CA SER A 329 -5.52 -16.71 -25.32
C SER A 329 -4.68 -17.70 -24.50
N ARG A 330 -4.00 -18.61 -25.19
CA ARG A 330 -3.13 -19.62 -24.56
C ARG A 330 -2.14 -19.03 -23.52
N PRO A 331 -1.45 -17.90 -23.78
CA PRO A 331 -0.56 -17.30 -22.76
C PRO A 331 -1.28 -16.87 -21.48
N SER A 332 -2.55 -16.48 -21.57
CA SER A 332 -3.33 -16.08 -20.40
C SER A 332 -3.72 -17.28 -19.54
N LEU A 333 -4.14 -18.37 -20.18
CA LEU A 333 -4.48 -19.63 -19.50
C LEU A 333 -3.26 -20.30 -18.89
N GLU A 334 -2.13 -20.38 -19.63
CA GLU A 334 -0.89 -20.95 -19.11
C GLU A 334 -0.35 -20.16 -17.91
N GLY A 335 -0.57 -18.85 -17.88
CA GLY A 335 -0.17 -18.00 -16.76
C GLY A 335 -0.95 -18.22 -15.46
N LEU A 336 -2.10 -18.92 -15.48
CA LEU A 336 -2.85 -19.28 -14.27
C LEU A 336 -2.12 -20.32 -13.41
N ARG A 337 -1.23 -21.12 -14.03
CA ARG A 337 -0.59 -22.25 -13.37
C ARG A 337 0.20 -21.83 -12.12
N GLN A 338 1.01 -20.78 -12.22
CA GLN A 338 1.84 -20.33 -11.10
C GLN A 338 0.99 -19.83 -9.91
N PRO A 339 -0.02 -18.95 -10.10
CA PRO A 339 -0.93 -18.56 -9.02
C PRO A 339 -1.69 -19.72 -8.39
N MET A 340 -2.17 -20.68 -9.18
CA MET A 340 -2.89 -21.85 -8.65
C MET A 340 -2.00 -22.75 -7.79
N GLU A 341 -0.71 -22.87 -8.12
CA GLU A 341 0.24 -23.71 -7.37
C GLU A 341 0.83 -22.97 -6.15
N SER A 342 1.20 -21.70 -6.30
CA SER A 342 1.99 -20.95 -5.29
C SER A 342 1.22 -19.86 -4.57
N GLY A 343 0.09 -19.41 -5.12
CA GLY A 343 -0.68 -18.29 -4.62
C GLY A 343 -0.08 -16.92 -4.93
N VAL A 344 0.94 -16.84 -5.78
CA VAL A 344 1.62 -15.60 -6.17
C VAL A 344 1.88 -15.57 -7.67
N ILE A 345 2.07 -14.37 -8.21
CA ILE A 345 2.54 -14.14 -9.57
C ILE A 345 3.78 -13.27 -9.55
N THR A 346 4.80 -13.63 -10.32
CA THR A 346 6.02 -12.85 -10.45
C THR A 346 6.08 -12.21 -11.82
N VAL A 347 6.01 -10.88 -11.87
CA VAL A 347 6.13 -10.10 -13.10
C VAL A 347 7.59 -9.65 -13.24
N MET A 348 8.33 -10.25 -14.17
CA MET A 348 9.74 -9.92 -14.44
C MET A 348 9.88 -9.12 -15.74
N ARG A 349 10.65 -8.02 -15.70
CA ARG A 349 11.11 -7.24 -16.86
C ARG A 349 12.56 -6.82 -16.66
N ALA A 350 13.22 -6.39 -17.73
CA ALA A 350 14.64 -6.03 -17.73
C ALA A 350 15.05 -5.01 -16.63
N ALA A 351 14.14 -4.16 -16.16
CA ALA A 351 14.40 -3.11 -15.18
C ALA A 351 13.87 -3.40 -13.76
N ALA A 352 12.96 -4.38 -13.59
CA ALA A 352 12.32 -4.65 -12.31
C ALA A 352 11.67 -6.05 -12.28
N SER A 353 11.62 -6.64 -11.09
CA SER A 353 10.84 -7.83 -10.76
C SER A 353 9.95 -7.51 -9.57
N ALA A 354 8.68 -7.91 -9.63
CA ALA A 354 7.77 -7.83 -8.48
C ALA A 354 6.99 -9.12 -8.35
N THR A 355 6.79 -9.54 -7.10
CA THR A 355 5.92 -10.66 -6.76
C THR A 355 4.67 -10.10 -6.11
N LEU A 356 3.52 -10.44 -6.67
CA LEU A 356 2.20 -10.01 -6.21
C LEU A 356 1.41 -11.23 -5.73
N PRO A 357 0.64 -11.12 -4.64
CA PRO A 357 -0.21 -12.22 -4.22
C PRO A 357 -1.38 -12.40 -5.19
N ALA A 358 -1.83 -13.65 -5.35
CA ALA A 358 -2.86 -14.06 -6.31
C ALA A 358 -3.52 -15.41 -5.90
N ARG A 359 -3.80 -15.60 -4.60
CA ARG A 359 -4.62 -16.72 -4.09
C ARG A 359 -6.10 -16.41 -4.35
N PHE A 360 -6.77 -17.07 -5.29
CA PHE A 360 -8.20 -16.88 -5.62
C PHE A 360 -8.90 -18.23 -5.76
#